data_AF-A0A7K1X2P3-F1
#
_entry.id   AF-A0A7K1X2P3-F1
#
_cell.length_a   1.000
_cell.length_b   1.000
_cell.length_c   1.000
_cell.angle_alpha   90.00
_cell.angle_beta   90.00
_cell.angle_gamma   90.00
#
_symmetry.space_group_name_H-M   'P 1'
#
loop_
_entity.id
_entity.type
_entity.pdbx_description
1 polymer ?
#
loop_
_entity_poly.entity_id
_entity_poly.type
_entity_poly.pdbx_seq_one_letter_code
_entity_poly.pdbx_strand_id
1 'polypeptide(L)'
;MKAFKIVLAFLVCNSSFLNAQDLKPEYQKFIAKFILEVKNNDKEAVSERFKFPFKREYQIPLVKDKQDFVKRYDQIFDKALIEKITKSDPAKDWSEVGWRGIMLNRGDLWIDTDGKIISINHQSEEELKLKNSLIASQKKNVYTSLSNFKEPVAVIETSKFRIRIDDLGNENYRYASWSLNQKMTDKPDLVIENGIFHADGTGENHHYEFKKGNFRYECHFIVLGEKGSAPAMLIVYQSEKEILSQDAKIVSR
;
A
#
# COMPACT_ATOMS: atom_id res chain seq x y z
N MET A 1 53.96 -29.98 -6.05
CA MET A 1 53.64 -28.79 -5.23
C MET A 1 53.89 -27.53 -6.06
N LYS A 2 52.84 -26.94 -6.63
CA LYS A 2 52.90 -25.61 -7.28
C LYS A 2 51.77 -24.78 -6.67
N ALA A 3 52.14 -23.75 -5.92
CA ALA A 3 51.22 -22.88 -5.20
C ALA A 3 50.47 -21.97 -6.17
N PHE A 4 49.14 -22.07 -6.19
CA PHE A 4 48.28 -21.10 -6.86
C PHE A 4 48.19 -19.86 -5.96
N LYS A 5 48.76 -18.74 -6.42
CA LYS A 5 48.58 -17.44 -5.78
C LYS A 5 47.20 -16.91 -6.17
N ILE A 6 46.28 -16.91 -5.22
CA ILE A 6 44.99 -16.21 -5.36
C ILE A 6 45.27 -14.72 -5.19
N VAL A 7 45.16 -13.97 -6.28
CA VAL A 7 45.14 -12.50 -6.23
C VAL A 7 43.72 -12.09 -5.85
N LEU A 8 43.54 -11.66 -4.60
CA LEU A 8 42.29 -11.10 -4.10
C LEU A 8 42.18 -9.67 -4.65
N ALA A 9 41.41 -9.49 -5.73
CA ALA A 9 41.08 -8.17 -6.22
C ALA A 9 40.06 -7.53 -5.26
N PHE A 10 40.52 -6.59 -4.44
CA PHE A 10 39.64 -5.71 -3.66
C PHE A 10 38.88 -4.82 -4.65
N LEU A 11 37.63 -5.19 -4.92
CA LEU A 11 36.67 -4.30 -5.57
C LEU A 11 36.35 -3.19 -4.57
N VAL A 12 37.06 -2.06 -4.69
CA VAL A 12 36.70 -0.83 -3.98
C VAL A 12 35.38 -0.39 -4.60
N CYS A 13 34.26 -0.75 -3.95
CA CYS A 13 32.99 -0.08 -4.18
C CYS A 13 33.23 1.40 -3.88
N ASN A 14 33.38 2.20 -4.94
CA ASN A 14 33.18 3.63 -4.86
C ASN A 14 31.75 3.82 -4.34
N SER A 15 31.62 4.03 -3.04
CA SER A 15 30.45 4.69 -2.49
C SER A 15 30.47 6.08 -3.08
N SER A 16 29.81 6.24 -4.23
CA SER A 16 29.36 7.55 -4.68
C SER A 16 28.63 8.12 -3.47
N PHE A 17 29.28 9.07 -2.79
CA PHE A 17 28.57 9.98 -1.91
C PHE A 17 27.44 10.53 -2.78
N LEU A 18 26.23 10.04 -2.54
CA LEU A 18 25.03 10.75 -2.95
C LEU A 18 25.15 12.08 -2.23
N ASN A 19 25.76 13.07 -2.89
CA ASN A 19 25.47 14.45 -2.57
C ASN A 19 23.96 14.52 -2.75
N ALA A 20 23.22 14.52 -1.63
CA ALA A 20 21.84 14.93 -1.66
C ALA A 20 21.89 16.30 -2.34
N GLN A 21 21.42 16.37 -3.58
CA GLN A 21 21.33 17.63 -4.26
C GLN A 21 20.45 18.50 -3.37
N ASP A 22 20.95 19.68 -3.01
CA ASP A 22 20.17 20.61 -2.21
C ASP A 22 18.78 20.74 -2.83
N LEU A 23 17.75 20.59 -1.98
CA LEU A 23 16.38 20.61 -2.46
C LEU A 23 16.13 21.91 -3.20
N LYS A 24 15.54 21.84 -4.40
CA LYS A 24 15.42 23.02 -5.25
C LYS A 24 14.66 24.16 -4.54
N PRO A 25 15.08 25.43 -4.65
CA PRO A 25 14.46 26.55 -3.94
C PRO A 25 12.94 26.68 -4.15
N GLU A 26 12.45 26.34 -5.35
CA GLU A 26 11.02 26.34 -5.66
C GLU A 26 10.23 25.32 -4.82
N TYR A 27 10.84 24.18 -4.49
CA TYR A 27 10.24 23.16 -3.64
C TYR A 27 10.24 23.60 -2.18
N GLN A 28 11.36 24.13 -1.71
CA GLN A 28 11.47 24.69 -0.36
C GLN A 28 10.39 25.77 -0.12
N LYS A 29 10.08 26.60 -1.13
CA LYS A 29 9.05 27.65 -1.04
C LYS A 29 7.67 27.09 -0.74
N PHE A 30 7.20 26.07 -1.48
CA PHE A 30 5.87 25.51 -1.21
C PHE A 30 5.83 24.65 0.05
N ILE A 31 6.96 24.05 0.45
CA ILE A 31 7.10 23.31 1.71
C ILE A 31 7.01 24.28 2.90
N ALA A 32 7.74 25.40 2.85
CA ALA A 32 7.65 26.44 3.87
C ALA A 32 6.21 26.96 4.01
N LYS A 33 5.51 27.15 2.87
CA LYS A 33 4.09 27.52 2.89
C LYS A 33 3.22 26.44 3.54
N PHE A 34 3.43 25.17 3.22
CA PHE A 34 2.71 24.04 3.83
C PHE A 34 2.91 23.98 5.34
N ILE A 35 4.16 24.12 5.79
CA ILE A 35 4.52 24.16 7.20
C ILE A 35 3.76 25.27 7.92
N LEU A 36 3.66 26.46 7.31
CA LEU A 36 2.92 27.59 7.89
C LEU A 36 1.41 27.32 7.98
N GLU A 37 0.81 26.76 6.94
CA GLU A 37 -0.61 26.39 6.94
C GLU A 37 -0.94 25.38 8.05
N VAL A 38 -0.08 24.37 8.27
CA VAL A 38 -0.20 23.43 9.38
C VAL A 38 0.03 24.11 10.73
N LYS A 39 1.03 24.99 10.87
CA LYS A 39 1.27 25.78 12.10
C LYS A 39 0.06 26.63 12.50
N ASN A 40 -0.63 27.20 11.52
CA ASN A 40 -1.80 28.04 11.74
C ASN A 40 -3.10 27.25 11.91
N ASN A 41 -3.04 25.91 11.84
CA ASN A 41 -4.22 25.03 11.85
C ASN A 41 -5.24 25.40 10.74
N ASP A 42 -4.75 25.83 9.58
CA ASP A 42 -5.55 26.23 8.42
C ASP A 42 -5.96 24.99 7.61
N LYS A 43 -6.99 24.30 8.11
CA LYS A 43 -7.46 23.01 7.58
C LYS A 43 -7.93 23.14 6.12
N GLU A 44 -8.55 24.27 5.80
CA GLU A 44 -9.01 24.61 4.46
C GLU A 44 -7.83 24.76 3.50
N ALA A 45 -6.79 25.54 3.84
CA ALA A 45 -5.60 25.69 2.99
C ALA A 45 -4.84 24.36 2.83
N VAL A 46 -4.72 23.57 3.90
CA VAL A 46 -4.10 22.24 3.82
C VAL A 46 -4.91 21.32 2.90
N SER A 47 -6.25 21.39 2.92
CA SER A 47 -7.11 20.58 2.03
C SER A 47 -6.87 20.86 0.54
N GLU A 48 -6.45 22.07 0.18
CA GLU A 48 -6.11 22.46 -1.20
C GLU A 48 -4.85 21.76 -1.73
N ARG A 49 -4.07 21.12 -0.86
CA ARG A 49 -2.85 20.38 -1.26
C ARG A 49 -3.12 18.95 -1.67
N PHE A 50 -4.33 18.45 -1.54
CA PHE A 50 -4.65 17.07 -1.86
C PHE A 50 -5.25 16.95 -3.26
N LYS A 51 -4.96 15.82 -3.91
CA LYS A 51 -5.78 15.30 -5.02
C LYS A 51 -6.75 14.30 -4.39
N PHE A 52 -8.05 14.52 -4.60
CA PHE A 52 -9.10 13.65 -4.08
C PHE A 52 -9.61 12.69 -5.17
N PRO A 53 -10.04 11.46 -4.80
CA PRO A 53 -10.01 10.89 -3.46
C PRO A 53 -8.58 10.57 -2.98
N PHE A 54 -8.32 10.72 -1.67
CA PHE A 54 -7.01 10.49 -1.08
C PHE A 54 -6.97 9.19 -0.27
N LYS A 55 -6.04 8.30 -0.60
CA LYS A 55 -5.92 6.98 0.06
C LYS A 55 -5.26 7.13 1.44
N ARG A 56 -5.74 6.34 2.40
CA ARG A 56 -5.08 6.10 3.70
C ARG A 56 -4.68 4.63 3.77
N GLU A 57 -4.03 4.25 4.87
CA GLU A 57 -3.68 2.87 5.17
C GLU A 57 -4.85 1.92 4.87
N TYR A 58 -4.55 0.81 4.20
CA TYR A 58 -5.56 -0.14 3.79
C TYR A 58 -6.40 -0.61 5.00
N GLN A 59 -7.69 -0.83 4.78
CA GLN A 59 -8.81 -0.87 5.76
C GLN A 59 -9.48 0.47 6.05
N ILE A 60 -8.76 1.58 6.08
CA ILE A 60 -9.35 2.89 6.40
C ILE A 60 -10.03 3.45 5.15
N PRO A 61 -11.28 3.98 5.24
CA PRO A 61 -11.91 4.63 4.12
C PRO A 61 -11.05 5.77 3.57
N LEU A 62 -10.95 5.82 2.23
CA LEU A 62 -10.33 6.96 1.55
C LEU A 62 -11.02 8.27 1.96
N VAL A 63 -10.28 9.36 1.91
CA VAL A 63 -10.82 10.70 2.10
C VAL A 63 -11.45 11.12 0.78
N LYS A 64 -12.76 11.34 0.77
CA LYS A 64 -13.54 11.48 -0.48
C LYS A 64 -13.32 12.81 -1.16
N ASP A 65 -13.31 13.88 -0.37
CA ASP A 65 -13.27 15.26 -0.83
C ASP A 65 -12.71 16.18 0.28
N LYS A 66 -12.68 17.49 -0.01
CA LYS A 66 -12.21 18.52 0.92
C LYS A 66 -13.03 18.59 2.21
N GLN A 67 -14.34 18.41 2.15
CA GLN A 67 -15.19 18.49 3.34
C GLN A 67 -14.97 17.30 4.27
N ASP A 68 -14.82 16.10 3.69
CA ASP A 68 -14.43 14.89 4.41
C ASP A 68 -13.03 15.04 5.02
N PHE A 69 -12.09 15.63 4.28
CA PHE A 69 -10.75 15.93 4.79
C PHE A 69 -10.79 16.84 6.02
N VAL A 70 -11.48 17.98 5.95
CA VAL A 70 -11.55 18.94 7.07
C VAL A 70 -12.18 18.29 8.30
N LYS A 71 -13.21 17.45 8.13
CA LYS A 71 -13.83 16.69 9.24
C LYS A 71 -12.86 15.67 9.85
N ARG A 72 -12.00 15.06 9.03
CA ARG A 72 -11.02 14.04 9.45
C ARG A 72 -9.64 14.62 9.71
N TYR A 73 -9.49 15.95 9.71
CA TYR A 73 -8.17 16.58 9.81
C TYR A 73 -7.44 16.15 11.07
N ASP A 74 -8.07 16.28 12.24
CA ASP A 74 -7.44 15.95 13.52
C ASP A 74 -7.20 14.44 13.69
N GLN A 75 -7.96 13.62 12.96
CA GLN A 75 -7.75 12.17 12.88
C GLN A 75 -6.47 11.85 12.08
N ILE A 76 -6.20 12.56 10.99
CA ILE A 76 -5.06 12.30 10.08
C ILE A 76 -3.79 13.04 10.54
N PHE A 77 -3.94 14.32 10.90
CA PHE A 77 -2.90 15.22 11.39
C PHE A 77 -2.93 15.25 12.92
N ASP A 78 -2.52 14.13 13.53
CA ASP A 78 -2.35 14.09 14.98
C ASP A 78 -1.20 14.99 15.44
N LYS A 79 -1.09 15.16 16.76
CA LYS A 79 -0.04 15.99 17.37
C LYS A 79 1.37 15.58 16.92
N ALA A 80 1.64 14.29 16.76
CA ALA A 80 2.96 13.80 16.39
C ALA A 80 3.31 14.18 14.94
N LEU A 81 2.38 14.04 13.99
CA LEU A 81 2.57 14.44 12.61
C LEU A 81 2.69 15.97 12.49
N ILE A 82 1.83 16.72 13.19
CA ILE A 82 1.91 18.18 13.24
C ILE A 82 3.30 18.61 13.74
N GLU A 83 3.81 18.00 14.83
CA GLU A 83 5.14 18.34 15.33
C GLU A 83 6.25 18.03 14.32
N LYS A 84 6.21 16.88 13.65
CA LYS A 84 7.18 16.50 12.60
C LYS A 84 7.18 17.53 11.45
N ILE A 85 6.01 17.95 10.99
CA ILE A 85 5.88 18.93 9.90
C ILE A 85 6.35 20.30 10.38
N THR A 86 5.81 20.79 11.49
CA THR A 86 6.00 22.18 11.94
C THR A 86 7.42 22.47 12.43
N LYS A 87 8.15 21.46 12.90
CA LYS A 87 9.56 21.57 13.32
C LYS A 87 10.56 21.28 12.18
N SER A 88 10.08 20.82 11.02
CA SER A 88 10.97 20.50 9.89
C SER A 88 11.59 21.76 9.26
N ASP A 89 12.83 21.63 8.81
CA ASP A 89 13.55 22.58 7.98
C ASP A 89 13.33 22.22 6.49
N PRO A 90 12.72 23.11 5.67
CA PRO A 90 12.45 22.86 4.26
C PRO A 90 13.66 22.43 3.42
N ALA A 91 14.88 22.81 3.82
CA ALA A 91 16.10 22.49 3.07
C ALA A 91 16.77 21.19 3.53
N LYS A 92 16.52 20.73 4.77
CA LYS A 92 17.30 19.64 5.40
C LYS A 92 16.49 18.39 5.68
N ASP A 93 15.24 18.54 6.07
CA ASP A 93 14.39 17.42 6.49
C ASP A 93 13.53 16.89 5.33
N TRP A 94 13.67 17.51 4.16
CA TRP A 94 12.95 17.17 2.94
C TRP A 94 13.93 16.79 1.84
N SER A 95 13.64 15.73 1.10
CA SER A 95 14.53 15.23 0.03
C SER A 95 13.75 14.79 -1.20
N GLU A 96 14.18 15.22 -2.39
CA GLU A 96 13.65 14.73 -3.67
C GLU A 96 14.18 13.32 -3.96
N VAL A 97 13.28 12.37 -4.21
CA VAL A 97 13.58 10.96 -4.48
C VAL A 97 13.16 10.60 -5.92
N GLY A 98 13.66 11.40 -6.87
CA GLY A 98 13.36 11.27 -8.29
C GLY A 98 11.85 11.31 -8.57
N TRP A 99 11.36 10.39 -9.40
CA TRP A 99 9.96 10.32 -9.81
C TRP A 99 8.97 10.05 -8.65
N ARG A 100 9.45 9.63 -7.46
CA ARG A 100 8.61 9.37 -6.28
C ARG A 100 8.14 10.65 -5.58
N GLY A 101 8.79 11.79 -5.84
CA GLY A 101 8.47 13.08 -5.22
C GLY A 101 9.41 13.44 -4.07
N ILE A 102 8.93 14.30 -3.19
CA ILE A 102 9.69 14.96 -2.12
C ILE A 102 9.23 14.40 -0.78
N MET A 103 10.17 13.80 -0.06
CA MET A 103 9.95 13.03 1.15
C MET A 103 10.30 13.85 2.38
N LEU A 104 9.40 13.90 3.37
CA LEU A 104 9.70 14.37 4.72
C LEU A 104 10.33 13.23 5.55
N ASN A 105 11.44 13.53 6.23
CA ASN A 105 12.18 12.61 7.10
C ASN A 105 12.48 11.27 6.39
N ARG A 106 11.96 10.16 6.93
CA ARG A 106 12.10 8.80 6.38
C ARG A 106 10.79 8.31 5.76
N GLY A 107 10.04 9.23 5.15
CA GLY A 107 8.78 8.90 4.46
C GLY A 107 7.53 9.15 5.28
N ASP A 108 7.58 9.97 6.33
CA ASP A 108 6.39 10.31 7.12
C ASP A 108 5.27 10.92 6.24
N LEU A 109 5.67 11.74 5.27
CA LEU A 109 4.81 12.42 4.30
C LEU A 109 5.55 12.61 2.96
N TRP A 110 4.81 12.56 1.86
CA TRP A 110 5.31 12.75 0.51
C TRP A 110 4.52 13.83 -0.24
N ILE A 111 5.24 14.70 -0.95
CA ILE A 111 4.69 15.76 -1.80
C ILE A 111 5.21 15.58 -3.23
N ASP A 112 4.38 15.78 -4.26
CA ASP A 112 4.85 15.83 -5.64
C ASP A 112 5.57 17.16 -5.96
N THR A 113 6.15 17.26 -7.15
CA THR A 113 6.88 18.47 -7.58
C THR A 113 5.97 19.67 -7.85
N ASP A 114 4.64 19.48 -7.84
CA ASP A 114 3.63 20.54 -7.95
C ASP A 114 3.16 21.03 -6.56
N GLY A 115 3.73 20.49 -5.48
CA GLY A 115 3.39 20.85 -4.11
C GLY A 115 2.13 20.18 -3.57
N LYS A 116 1.65 19.11 -4.21
CA LYS A 116 0.49 18.32 -3.76
C LYS A 116 0.92 17.13 -2.90
N ILE A 117 0.21 16.89 -1.81
CA ILE A 117 0.45 15.75 -0.93
C ILE A 117 -0.03 14.49 -1.66
N ILE A 118 0.89 13.52 -1.79
CA ILE A 118 0.66 12.25 -2.52
C ILE A 118 0.64 11.03 -1.61
N SER A 119 1.29 11.10 -0.43
CA SER A 119 1.17 10.07 0.60
C SER A 119 1.42 10.64 2.00
N ILE A 120 0.82 10.01 3.00
CA ILE A 120 1.12 10.23 4.42
C ILE A 120 1.31 8.83 5.01
N ASN A 121 2.56 8.43 5.29
CA ASN A 121 2.81 7.10 5.85
C ASN A 121 2.73 7.10 7.39
N HIS A 122 2.73 8.30 8.02
CA HIS A 122 2.38 8.42 9.42
C HIS A 122 0.96 7.92 9.66
N GLN A 123 0.78 7.16 10.74
CA GLN A 123 -0.48 6.57 11.14
C GLN A 123 -0.80 7.02 12.56
N SER A 124 -1.90 7.76 12.72
CA SER A 124 -2.31 8.22 14.06
C SER A 124 -2.89 7.10 14.90
N GLU A 125 -2.92 7.30 16.23
CA GLU A 125 -3.59 6.37 17.14
C GLU A 125 -5.09 6.23 16.83
N GLU A 126 -5.75 7.31 16.42
CA GLU A 126 -7.17 7.29 16.07
C GLU A 126 -7.43 6.50 14.80
N GLU A 127 -6.58 6.68 13.78
CA GLU A 127 -6.66 5.90 12.55
C GLU A 127 -6.35 4.43 12.81
N LEU A 128 -5.40 4.12 13.70
CA LEU A 128 -5.12 2.74 14.12
C LEU A 128 -6.32 2.11 14.85
N LYS A 129 -6.96 2.84 15.76
CA LYS A 129 -8.20 2.39 16.43
C LYS A 129 -9.32 2.14 15.42
N LEU A 130 -9.48 3.04 14.44
CA LEU A 130 -10.46 2.87 13.35
C LEU A 130 -10.15 1.61 12.52
N LYS A 131 -8.90 1.44 12.07
CA LYS A 131 -8.45 0.24 11.32
C LYS A 131 -8.80 -1.04 12.08
N ASN A 132 -8.46 -1.11 13.36
CA ASN A 132 -8.73 -2.27 14.21
C ASN A 132 -10.24 -2.55 14.37
N SER A 133 -11.05 -1.51 14.53
CA SER A 133 -12.52 -1.64 14.60
C SER A 133 -13.11 -2.19 13.29
N LEU A 134 -12.63 -1.71 12.14
CA LEU A 134 -13.07 -2.17 10.82
C LEU A 134 -12.64 -3.61 10.54
N ILE A 135 -11.45 -4.01 10.97
CA ILE A 135 -10.99 -5.41 10.93
C ILE A 135 -11.88 -6.29 11.81
N ALA A 136 -12.16 -5.87 13.04
CA ALA A 136 -13.01 -6.62 13.96
C ALA A 136 -14.44 -6.79 13.42
N SER A 137 -14.98 -5.76 12.75
CA SER A 137 -16.27 -5.86 12.05
C SER A 137 -16.23 -6.90 10.93
N GLN A 138 -15.17 -6.93 10.13
CA GLN A 138 -15.05 -7.93 9.06
C GLN A 138 -14.91 -9.35 9.57
N LYS A 139 -14.24 -9.57 10.70
CA LYS A 139 -14.16 -10.90 11.34
C LYS A 139 -15.54 -11.47 11.66
N LYS A 140 -16.52 -10.61 11.93
CA LYS A 140 -17.93 -10.99 12.16
C LYS A 140 -18.73 -11.21 10.88
N ASN A 141 -18.23 -10.72 9.74
CA ASN A 141 -18.91 -10.72 8.44
C ASN A 141 -18.31 -11.69 7.43
N VAL A 142 -17.72 -12.78 7.92
CA VAL A 142 -17.21 -13.91 7.13
C VAL A 142 -17.67 -15.21 7.75
N TYR A 143 -17.64 -16.30 6.99
CA TYR A 143 -17.92 -17.64 7.50
C TYR A 143 -17.03 -17.94 8.72
N THR A 144 -17.59 -18.57 9.76
CA THR A 144 -16.95 -18.67 11.08
C THR A 144 -15.54 -19.23 11.03
N SER A 145 -15.27 -20.23 10.17
CA SER A 145 -13.92 -20.82 10.04
C SER A 145 -12.88 -19.86 9.46
N LEU A 146 -13.31 -18.76 8.83
CA LEU A 146 -12.47 -17.72 8.27
C LEU A 146 -12.31 -16.51 9.21
N SER A 147 -12.97 -16.47 10.36
CA SER A 147 -12.94 -15.30 11.26
C SER A 147 -11.57 -15.03 11.90
N ASN A 148 -10.69 -16.04 11.93
CA ASN A 148 -9.33 -15.89 12.41
C ASN A 148 -8.40 -15.44 11.27
N PHE A 149 -8.06 -14.15 11.27
CA PHE A 149 -7.02 -13.53 10.44
C PHE A 149 -6.41 -12.34 11.17
N LYS A 150 -5.19 -11.96 10.80
CA LYS A 150 -4.54 -10.75 11.31
C LYS A 150 -5.14 -9.52 10.63
N GLU A 151 -5.02 -9.45 9.30
CA GLU A 151 -5.55 -8.38 8.48
C GLU A 151 -6.15 -8.95 7.18
N PRO A 152 -7.24 -8.38 6.67
CA PRO A 152 -7.71 -8.76 5.35
C PRO A 152 -6.90 -8.02 4.29
N VAL A 153 -6.52 -8.72 3.22
CA VAL A 153 -5.66 -8.20 2.15
C VAL A 153 -6.48 -7.68 0.99
N ALA A 154 -7.45 -8.45 0.51
CA ALA A 154 -8.23 -8.05 -0.66
C ALA A 154 -9.52 -8.86 -0.76
N VAL A 155 -10.50 -8.27 -1.46
CA VAL A 155 -11.57 -9.03 -2.08
C VAL A 155 -11.56 -8.68 -3.56
N ILE A 156 -11.39 -9.68 -4.41
CA ILE A 156 -11.45 -9.52 -5.87
C ILE A 156 -12.62 -10.33 -6.42
N GLU A 157 -13.23 -9.82 -7.49
CA GLU A 157 -14.33 -10.48 -8.19
C GLU A 157 -13.99 -10.65 -9.66
N THR A 158 -13.97 -11.89 -10.13
CA THR A 158 -13.93 -12.22 -11.56
C THR A 158 -15.36 -12.28 -12.13
N SER A 159 -15.52 -12.70 -13.39
CA SER A 159 -16.83 -13.00 -13.96
C SER A 159 -17.54 -14.21 -13.33
N LYS A 160 -16.85 -15.02 -12.51
CA LYS A 160 -17.39 -16.26 -11.92
C LYS A 160 -17.21 -16.36 -10.41
N PHE A 161 -16.17 -15.77 -9.86
CA PHE A 161 -15.75 -16.00 -8.48
C PHE A 161 -15.65 -14.71 -7.69
N ARG A 162 -16.04 -14.78 -6.42
CA ARG A 162 -15.59 -13.86 -5.38
C ARG A 162 -14.45 -14.52 -4.64
N ILE A 163 -13.33 -13.81 -4.48
CA ILE A 163 -12.12 -14.31 -3.84
C ILE A 163 -11.72 -13.34 -2.76
N ARG A 164 -11.50 -13.86 -1.56
CA ARG A 164 -10.97 -13.11 -0.42
C ARG A 164 -9.57 -13.61 -0.11
N ILE A 165 -8.67 -12.66 0.11
CA ILE A 165 -7.32 -12.92 0.59
C ILE A 165 -7.20 -12.31 1.98
N ASP A 166 -6.72 -13.09 2.95
CA ASP A 166 -6.43 -12.64 4.31
C ASP A 166 -4.96 -12.92 4.64
N ASP A 167 -4.31 -12.00 5.37
CA ASP A 167 -3.05 -12.21 6.06
C ASP A 167 -3.34 -12.90 7.41
N LEU A 168 -2.80 -14.10 7.60
CA LEU A 168 -2.91 -14.86 8.84
C LEU A 168 -1.78 -14.52 9.84
N GLY A 169 -0.80 -13.72 9.42
CA GLY A 169 0.45 -13.44 10.13
C GLY A 169 1.57 -14.39 9.74
N ASN A 170 2.82 -14.03 10.08
CA ASN A 170 4.01 -14.85 9.84
C ASN A 170 4.19 -15.27 8.37
N GLU A 171 3.99 -14.33 7.44
CA GLU A 171 4.12 -14.56 5.99
C GLU A 171 3.19 -15.67 5.44
N ASN A 172 2.07 -15.90 6.12
CA ASN A 172 1.06 -16.88 5.74
C ASN A 172 -0.22 -16.20 5.28
N TYR A 173 -0.60 -16.44 4.03
CA TYR A 173 -1.84 -15.90 3.46
C TYR A 173 -2.87 -16.99 3.23
N ARG A 174 -4.16 -16.61 3.29
CA ARG A 174 -5.28 -17.50 3.00
C ARG A 174 -6.09 -17.00 1.82
N TYR A 175 -6.32 -17.90 0.87
CA TYR A 175 -7.30 -17.78 -0.20
C TYR A 175 -8.61 -18.42 0.24
N ALA A 176 -9.72 -17.70 0.08
CA ALA A 176 -11.06 -18.28 0.16
C ALA A 176 -11.89 -17.81 -1.03
N SER A 177 -12.63 -18.71 -1.68
CA SER A 177 -13.49 -18.34 -2.80
C SER A 177 -14.90 -18.90 -2.72
N TRP A 178 -15.79 -18.18 -3.40
CA TRP A 178 -17.20 -18.47 -3.56
C TRP A 178 -17.61 -18.22 -5.00
N SER A 179 -18.69 -18.86 -5.43
CA SER A 179 -19.47 -18.41 -6.58
C SER A 179 -20.05 -17.00 -6.32
N LEU A 180 -20.20 -16.17 -7.35
CA LEU A 180 -20.60 -14.75 -7.19
C LEU A 180 -21.92 -14.52 -6.43
N ASN A 181 -22.84 -15.48 -6.48
CA ASN A 181 -24.15 -15.42 -5.83
C ASN A 181 -24.13 -15.78 -4.34
N GLN A 182 -23.05 -16.39 -3.85
CA GLN A 182 -22.88 -16.72 -2.42
C GLN A 182 -22.31 -15.52 -1.65
N LYS A 183 -22.68 -15.41 -0.39
CA LYS A 183 -22.14 -14.39 0.52
C LYS A 183 -20.85 -14.89 1.17
N MET A 184 -19.95 -13.99 1.56
CA MET A 184 -18.74 -14.38 2.31
C MET A 184 -19.04 -14.97 3.70
N THR A 185 -20.27 -14.82 4.20
CA THR A 185 -20.79 -15.46 5.42
C THR A 185 -21.22 -16.91 5.18
N ASP A 186 -21.40 -17.33 3.93
CA ASP A 186 -21.73 -18.70 3.57
C ASP A 186 -20.45 -19.55 3.56
N LYS A 187 -20.60 -20.88 3.64
CA LYS A 187 -19.45 -21.79 3.57
C LYS A 187 -18.71 -21.58 2.24
N PRO A 188 -17.38 -21.32 2.26
CA PRO A 188 -16.60 -21.15 1.03
C PRO A 188 -16.53 -22.45 0.23
N ASP A 189 -16.49 -22.31 -1.10
CA ASP A 189 -16.32 -23.43 -2.04
C ASP A 189 -14.90 -23.98 -1.98
N LEU A 190 -13.92 -23.09 -1.76
CA LEU A 190 -12.51 -23.43 -1.67
C LEU A 190 -11.80 -22.55 -0.63
N VAL A 191 -10.98 -23.19 0.19
CA VAL A 191 -10.04 -22.52 1.11
C VAL A 191 -8.66 -23.13 0.89
N ILE A 192 -7.64 -22.28 0.79
CA ILE A 192 -6.23 -22.66 0.69
C ILE A 192 -5.43 -21.74 1.62
N GLU A 193 -4.65 -22.33 2.52
CA GLU A 193 -3.74 -21.61 3.43
C GLU A 193 -2.29 -21.81 2.99
N ASN A 194 -1.35 -21.17 3.69
CA ASN A 194 0.09 -21.17 3.37
C ASN A 194 0.39 -20.54 2.01
N GLY A 195 -0.37 -19.50 1.66
CA GLY A 195 -0.08 -18.68 0.49
C GLY A 195 1.14 -17.80 0.70
N ILE A 196 1.78 -17.42 -0.40
CA ILE A 196 3.03 -16.65 -0.44
C ILE A 196 2.80 -15.35 -1.21
N PHE A 197 3.35 -14.25 -0.70
CA PHE A 197 3.37 -12.96 -1.38
C PHE A 197 4.61 -12.83 -2.27
N HIS A 198 4.43 -12.31 -3.48
CA HIS A 198 5.49 -12.03 -4.44
C HIS A 198 5.37 -10.58 -4.92
N ALA A 199 6.46 -9.80 -4.79
CA ALA A 199 6.54 -8.47 -5.39
C ALA A 199 7.01 -8.56 -6.85
N ASP A 200 6.26 -7.95 -7.76
CA ASP A 200 6.52 -7.97 -9.20
C ASP A 200 7.21 -6.67 -9.63
N GLY A 201 8.51 -6.58 -9.30
CA GLY A 201 9.32 -5.39 -9.56
C GLY A 201 9.14 -4.28 -8.51
N THR A 202 9.46 -3.04 -8.88
CA THR A 202 9.44 -1.88 -7.95
C THR A 202 8.21 -0.99 -8.08
N GLY A 203 7.24 -1.41 -8.91
CA GLY A 203 6.06 -0.63 -9.29
C GLY A 203 4.81 -0.93 -8.45
N GLU A 204 4.96 -1.57 -7.29
CA GLU A 204 3.87 -2.06 -6.44
C GLU A 204 2.96 -3.13 -7.05
N ASN A 205 3.20 -3.54 -8.29
CA ASN A 205 2.63 -4.78 -8.82
C ASN A 205 3.10 -5.96 -7.96
N HIS A 206 2.20 -6.90 -7.72
CA HIS A 206 2.46 -8.06 -6.88
C HIS A 206 1.41 -9.14 -7.12
N HIS A 207 1.68 -10.34 -6.65
CA HIS A 207 0.70 -11.41 -6.60
C HIS A 207 0.80 -12.26 -5.33
N TYR A 208 -0.29 -12.96 -5.04
CA TYR A 208 -0.34 -14.00 -4.01
C TYR A 208 -0.48 -15.37 -4.67
N GLU A 209 0.41 -16.29 -4.32
CA GLU A 209 0.41 -17.67 -4.81
C GLU A 209 -0.18 -18.62 -3.75
N PHE A 210 -1.05 -19.53 -4.17
CA PHE A 210 -1.64 -20.58 -3.32
C PHE A 210 -1.56 -21.93 -4.02
N LYS A 211 -1.20 -23.00 -3.30
CA LYS A 211 -1.05 -24.36 -3.86
C LYS A 211 -2.00 -25.35 -3.18
N LYS A 212 -2.67 -26.19 -3.98
CA LYS A 212 -3.51 -27.30 -3.50
C LYS A 212 -3.40 -28.50 -4.43
N GLY A 213 -2.69 -29.54 -3.98
CA GLY A 213 -2.39 -30.69 -4.84
C GLY A 213 -1.54 -30.26 -6.04
N ASN A 214 -1.97 -30.61 -7.26
CA ASN A 214 -1.31 -30.19 -8.50
C ASN A 214 -1.83 -28.85 -9.05
N PHE A 215 -2.65 -28.12 -8.31
CA PHE A 215 -3.15 -26.80 -8.70
C PHE A 215 -2.36 -25.68 -8.03
N ARG A 216 -2.13 -24.62 -8.80
CA ARG A 216 -1.50 -23.37 -8.35
C ARG A 216 -2.41 -22.21 -8.75
N TYR A 217 -2.74 -21.35 -7.80
CA TYR A 217 -3.63 -20.21 -7.95
C TYR A 217 -2.82 -18.94 -7.71
N GLU A 218 -2.87 -18.01 -8.64
CA GLU A 218 -2.22 -16.71 -8.51
C GLU A 218 -3.27 -15.61 -8.60
N CYS A 219 -3.30 -14.76 -7.56
CA CYS A 219 -4.08 -13.53 -7.56
C CYS A 219 -3.13 -12.35 -7.78
N HIS A 220 -3.11 -11.83 -9.01
CA HIS A 220 -2.28 -10.70 -9.43
C HIS A 220 -2.97 -9.37 -9.15
N PHE A 221 -2.21 -8.38 -8.71
CA PHE A 221 -2.63 -7.00 -8.47
C PHE A 221 -1.79 -6.06 -9.32
N ILE A 222 -2.46 -5.32 -10.20
CA ILE A 222 -1.84 -4.47 -11.22
C ILE A 222 -2.04 -3.02 -10.81
N VAL A 223 -1.00 -2.44 -10.18
CA VAL A 223 -0.95 -1.05 -9.75
C VAL A 223 -0.44 -0.15 -10.88
N LEU A 224 0.62 -0.57 -11.55
CA LEU A 224 1.16 0.03 -12.77
C LEU A 224 0.87 -0.91 -13.94
N GLY A 225 -0.20 -0.59 -14.67
CA GLY A 225 -0.64 -1.31 -15.87
C GLY A 225 -0.94 -0.37 -17.03
N GLU A 226 -1.19 -0.95 -18.20
CA GLU A 226 -1.67 -0.21 -19.36
C GLU A 226 -3.01 0.45 -19.07
N LYS A 227 -3.27 1.61 -19.67
CA LYS A 227 -4.55 2.31 -19.52
C LYS A 227 -5.71 1.39 -19.94
N GLY A 228 -6.61 1.12 -19.00
CA GLY A 228 -7.79 0.26 -19.23
C GLY A 228 -7.57 -1.21 -18.89
N SER A 229 -6.38 -1.60 -18.44
CA SER A 229 -6.15 -2.94 -17.87
C SER A 229 -6.96 -3.15 -16.59
N ALA A 230 -7.34 -4.41 -16.34
CA ALA A 230 -8.00 -4.78 -15.10
C ALA A 230 -7.05 -4.58 -13.91
N PRO A 231 -7.54 -4.13 -12.74
CA PRO A 231 -6.70 -3.87 -11.58
C PRO A 231 -6.21 -5.15 -10.88
N ALA A 232 -6.81 -6.29 -11.20
CA ALA A 232 -6.43 -7.59 -10.67
C ALA A 232 -6.76 -8.72 -11.65
N MET A 233 -6.19 -9.89 -11.44
CA MET A 233 -6.44 -11.09 -12.25
C MET A 233 -6.31 -12.36 -11.40
N LEU A 234 -7.13 -13.36 -11.69
CA LEU A 234 -6.93 -14.73 -11.22
C LEU A 234 -6.33 -15.57 -12.36
N ILE A 235 -5.21 -16.22 -12.10
CA ILE A 235 -4.65 -17.24 -12.98
C ILE A 235 -4.59 -18.57 -12.21
N VAL A 236 -5.02 -19.66 -12.86
CA VAL A 236 -4.97 -21.01 -12.28
C VAL A 236 -4.22 -21.94 -13.21
N TYR A 237 -3.28 -22.67 -12.63
CA TYR A 237 -2.48 -23.68 -13.30
C TYR A 237 -2.82 -25.06 -12.74
N GLN A 238 -2.75 -26.07 -13.60
CA GLN A 238 -2.76 -27.48 -13.22
C GLN A 238 -1.53 -28.16 -13.82
N SER A 239 -0.67 -28.73 -12.98
CA SER A 239 0.61 -29.32 -13.41
C SER A 239 1.42 -28.37 -14.31
N GLU A 240 1.56 -27.10 -13.87
CA GLU A 240 2.23 -25.98 -14.57
C GLU A 240 1.60 -25.51 -15.89
N LYS A 241 0.50 -26.13 -16.34
CA LYS A 241 -0.26 -25.63 -17.48
C LYS A 241 -1.34 -24.67 -17.02
N GLU A 242 -1.38 -23.46 -17.58
CA GLU A 242 -2.49 -22.53 -17.36
C GLU A 242 -3.80 -23.16 -17.85
N ILE A 243 -4.81 -23.18 -16.98
CA ILE A 243 -6.15 -23.70 -17.27
C ILE A 243 -7.25 -22.64 -17.12
N LEU A 244 -6.93 -21.50 -16.50
CA LEU A 244 -7.83 -20.37 -16.31
C LEU A 244 -7.03 -19.08 -16.21
N SER A 245 -7.48 -18.05 -16.92
CA SER A 245 -7.07 -16.67 -16.70
C SER A 245 -8.32 -15.78 -16.77
N GLN A 246 -8.53 -14.96 -15.74
CA GLN A 246 -9.70 -14.10 -15.62
C GLN A 246 -9.34 -12.76 -15.00
N ASP A 247 -9.69 -11.69 -15.72
CA ASP A 247 -9.71 -10.34 -15.17
C ASP A 247 -10.60 -10.28 -13.92
N ALA A 248 -10.16 -9.48 -12.96
CA ALA A 248 -10.86 -9.23 -11.73
C ALA A 248 -10.91 -7.74 -11.42
N LYS A 249 -12.03 -7.31 -10.82
CA LYS A 249 -12.11 -6.02 -10.14
C LYS A 249 -11.74 -6.21 -8.67
N ILE A 250 -11.11 -5.21 -8.08
CA ILE A 250 -10.95 -5.12 -6.64
C ILE A 250 -12.25 -4.54 -6.07
N VAL A 251 -12.90 -5.27 -5.17
CA VAL A 251 -14.15 -4.82 -4.56
C VAL A 251 -13.84 -3.70 -3.57
N SER A 252 -14.15 -2.47 -3.97
CA SER A 252 -14.16 -1.31 -3.07
C SER A 252 -15.20 -1.54 -1.97
N ARG A 253 -14.85 -1.19 -0.73
CA ARG A 253 -15.75 -1.30 0.42
C ARG A 253 -16.49 -0.01 0.69
#